data_AF-A0A7S2NNJ9-F1
#
_entry.id   AF-A0A7S2NNJ9-F1
#
_cell.length_a   1.000
_cell.length_b   1.000
_cell.length_c   1.000
_cell.angle_alpha   90.00
_cell.angle_beta   90.00
_cell.angle_gamma   90.00
#
_symmetry.space_group_name_H-M   'P 1'
#
loop_
_entity.id
_entity.type
_entity.pdbx_description
1 polymer ?
#
loop_
_entity_poly.entity_id
_entity_poly.type
_entity_poly.pdbx_seq_one_letter_code
_entity_poly.pdbx_strand_id
1 'polypeptide(L)'
;EAEPPALLAAAAALCLGGAALGAWSLGAWRKGPPADVPPARGLRSGGNSNGNCNGTLPRATFPLYNGIFDTWCDNGGARASPHQWGEGDLWACYHYGVGEDDRWCQERVRAGWQGGVAFHYTPFGSDGTCGGCSCCKRSATNDCFHQTDGADATEVSPEEWSAANKWFDAEVSVFAIVMPNRKDRLELLQAGWSKEGVKFEVTPGIDVTAPGAYQVAKQKGIVPAGYSLSKAETANNWARQGGLAGDVGCAAAHRNTMEIAVTKARRTHKPLVLILEDDATPVRNFKVKMYRLVHKEVPCGWAMINLNARCAHGRCVSPRLLQASSSMSPGRDEWCYWGRNLGTTALLYQADRLPHIRSMLEQDEWDDRRPVCVNFDVALSFISDRVAYYVFPGVLSTYVWNDVSTPSSRVTIDTAGRVKL
;
A
#
# COMPACT_ATOMS: atom_id res chain seq x y z
N GLU A 1 -26.15 -24.03 71.70
CA GLU A 1 -26.80 -22.84 71.11
C GLU A 1 -26.59 -22.89 69.59
N ALA A 2 -27.36 -22.26 68.71
CA ALA A 2 -28.77 -21.85 68.73
C ALA A 2 -29.14 -21.58 67.25
N GLU A 3 -30.08 -22.34 66.69
CA GLU A 3 -30.54 -22.17 65.30
C GLU A 3 -31.65 -21.09 65.18
N PRO A 4 -31.98 -20.60 63.96
CA PRO A 4 -32.79 -19.39 63.75
C PRO A 4 -34.30 -19.68 63.85
N PRO A 5 -35.19 -18.66 63.76
CA PRO A 5 -35.78 -18.35 62.45
C PRO A 5 -36.29 -16.89 62.25
N ALA A 6 -36.87 -16.61 61.07
CA ALA A 6 -38.09 -15.78 60.87
C ALA A 6 -38.05 -14.24 61.16
N LEU A 7 -38.98 -13.38 60.70
CA LEU A 7 -39.83 -13.26 59.48
C LEU A 7 -40.56 -11.88 59.54
N LEU A 8 -41.25 -11.46 58.45
CA LEU A 8 -42.33 -10.44 58.39
C LEU A 8 -41.94 -8.95 58.66
N ALA A 9 -42.60 -7.92 58.11
CA ALA A 9 -43.60 -7.83 57.02
C ALA A 9 -43.78 -6.38 56.46
N ALA A 10 -44.36 -6.28 55.25
CA ALA A 10 -45.19 -5.17 54.72
C ALA A 10 -44.55 -3.77 54.50
N ALA A 11 -45.06 -2.86 53.67
CA ALA A 11 -45.93 -2.85 52.46
C ALA A 11 -46.01 -1.37 51.96
N ALA A 12 -46.23 -0.96 50.70
CA ALA A 12 -46.32 -1.57 49.35
C ALA A 12 -45.84 -0.47 48.34
N ALA A 13 -46.22 -0.28 47.05
CA ALA A 13 -47.19 -0.90 46.12
C ALA A 13 -46.86 -0.57 44.64
N LEU A 14 -47.46 -1.35 43.72
CA LEU A 14 -48.12 -1.02 42.41
C LEU A 14 -47.63 0.18 41.54
N CYS A 15 -47.56 0.11 40.19
CA CYS A 15 -48.17 -0.79 39.19
C CYS A 15 -47.11 -1.25 38.13
N LEU A 16 -47.13 -2.51 37.65
CA LEU A 16 -47.87 -3.03 36.46
C LEU A 16 -47.61 -2.23 35.15
N GLY A 17 -47.23 -2.81 34.01
CA GLY A 17 -46.94 -4.21 33.60
C GLY A 17 -46.45 -4.21 32.14
N GLY A 18 -46.23 -5.31 31.41
CA GLY A 18 -46.28 -6.74 31.70
C GLY A 18 -45.78 -7.51 30.44
N ALA A 19 -45.21 -8.70 30.59
CA ALA A 19 -44.55 -9.42 29.49
C ALA A 19 -45.48 -10.42 28.78
N ALA A 20 -45.21 -10.71 27.50
CA ALA A 20 -45.74 -11.85 26.77
C ALA A 20 -44.64 -12.50 25.92
N LEU A 21 -44.39 -13.79 26.15
CA LEU A 21 -43.50 -14.61 25.32
C LEU A 21 -44.31 -15.26 24.19
N GLY A 22 -43.71 -15.34 23.00
CA GLY A 22 -44.25 -16.09 21.86
C GLY A 22 -43.10 -16.71 21.06
N ALA A 23 -43.17 -18.01 20.82
CA ALA A 23 -42.13 -18.78 20.14
C ALA A 23 -42.76 -19.73 19.10
N TRP A 24 -41.92 -20.29 18.24
CA TRP A 24 -42.23 -21.28 17.19
C TRP A 24 -43.04 -20.79 15.98
N SER A 25 -42.36 -20.65 14.84
CA SER A 25 -42.77 -21.36 13.62
C SER A 25 -41.54 -21.62 12.72
N LEU A 26 -41.34 -22.88 12.31
CA LEU A 26 -40.53 -23.22 11.13
C LEU A 26 -41.45 -23.12 9.90
N GLY A 27 -41.05 -22.41 8.84
CA GLY A 27 -41.98 -22.25 7.70
C GLY A 27 -41.47 -21.49 6.47
N ALA A 28 -40.89 -22.25 5.53
CA ALA A 28 -41.27 -22.23 4.12
C ALA A 28 -41.25 -20.92 3.27
N TRP A 29 -40.37 -21.01 2.25
CA TRP A 29 -40.58 -20.59 0.85
C TRP A 29 -40.16 -19.19 0.35
N ARG A 30 -39.70 -19.23 -0.92
CA ARG A 30 -39.17 -18.12 -1.71
C ARG A 30 -40.26 -17.11 -2.08
N LYS A 31 -39.91 -15.83 -2.06
CA LYS A 31 -40.31 -14.88 -3.11
C LYS A 31 -39.05 -14.22 -3.65
N GLY A 32 -38.93 -14.13 -4.97
CA GLY A 32 -37.88 -13.33 -5.61
C GLY A 32 -38.18 -11.83 -5.45
N PRO A 33 -37.22 -10.94 -5.76
CA PRO A 33 -37.51 -9.52 -5.87
C PRO A 33 -38.59 -9.28 -6.95
N PRO A 34 -39.47 -8.28 -6.79
CA PRO A 34 -40.46 -7.95 -7.81
C PRO A 34 -39.76 -7.48 -9.09
N ALA A 35 -40.20 -8.00 -10.22
CA ALA A 35 -39.88 -7.41 -11.51
C ALA A 35 -40.73 -6.14 -11.68
N ASP A 36 -40.11 -4.98 -11.52
CA ASP A 36 -40.48 -3.70 -12.15
C ASP A 36 -39.44 -2.63 -11.77
N VAL A 37 -38.21 -2.81 -12.24
CA VAL A 37 -37.21 -1.74 -12.30
C VAL A 37 -37.31 -1.10 -13.68
N PRO A 38 -37.67 0.18 -13.82
CA PRO A 38 -37.73 0.83 -15.13
C PRO A 38 -36.35 0.79 -15.78
N PRO A 39 -36.26 0.61 -17.12
CA PRO A 39 -34.98 0.45 -17.79
C PRO A 39 -34.07 1.64 -17.49
N ALA A 40 -32.90 1.36 -16.91
CA ALA A 40 -31.93 2.38 -16.56
C ALA A 40 -31.63 3.22 -17.81
N ARG A 41 -31.97 4.52 -17.78
CA ARG A 41 -31.67 5.45 -18.88
C ARG A 41 -30.19 5.32 -19.20
N GLY A 42 -29.88 4.88 -20.40
CA GLY A 42 -28.51 4.55 -20.80
C GLY A 42 -27.58 5.71 -20.49
N LEU A 43 -26.56 5.44 -19.68
CA LEU A 43 -25.46 6.37 -19.43
C LEU A 43 -24.82 6.69 -20.79
N ARG A 44 -25.16 7.86 -21.35
CA ARG A 44 -24.53 8.36 -22.56
C ARG A 44 -23.05 8.52 -22.29
N SER A 45 -22.22 7.71 -22.96
CA SER A 45 -20.85 8.11 -23.29
C SER A 45 -20.95 9.46 -24.00
N GLY A 46 -20.50 10.54 -23.35
CA GLY A 46 -21.14 11.84 -23.53
C GLY A 46 -20.40 13.05 -22.99
N GLY A 47 -19.08 13.13 -23.20
CA GLY A 47 -18.34 14.39 -23.19
C GLY A 47 -17.56 14.76 -21.92
N ASN A 48 -16.30 15.14 -22.14
CA ASN A 48 -15.47 16.04 -21.33
C ASN A 48 -15.44 15.85 -19.80
N SER A 49 -14.79 14.78 -19.34
CA SER A 49 -14.16 14.74 -18.01
C SER A 49 -12.88 15.60 -17.98
N ASN A 50 -13.04 16.93 -18.08
CA ASN A 50 -11.94 17.89 -18.15
C ASN A 50 -11.51 18.33 -16.73
N GLY A 51 -10.51 17.67 -16.13
CA GLY A 51 -9.96 18.03 -14.82
C GLY A 51 -8.49 17.65 -14.62
N ASN A 52 -7.58 18.60 -14.94
CA ASN A 52 -6.12 18.56 -14.74
C ASN A 52 -5.41 17.22 -15.03
N CYS A 53 -5.90 16.37 -15.94
CA CYS A 53 -5.49 16.43 -17.34
C CYS A 53 -6.45 17.29 -18.19
N ASN A 54 -6.33 18.63 -18.07
CA ASN A 54 -7.20 19.62 -18.72
C ASN A 54 -6.34 20.82 -19.16
N GLY A 55 -6.53 21.31 -20.39
CA GLY A 55 -5.95 22.57 -20.86
C GLY A 55 -4.42 22.61 -20.95
N THR A 56 -3.86 22.07 -22.04
CA THR A 56 -2.56 22.50 -22.62
C THR A 56 -1.41 22.81 -21.64
N LEU A 57 -1.13 21.90 -20.71
CA LEU A 57 0.28 21.65 -20.41
C LEU A 57 0.96 21.11 -21.69
N PRO A 58 2.26 21.36 -21.91
CA PRO A 58 2.99 20.66 -22.95
C PRO A 58 2.81 19.14 -22.76
N ARG A 59 2.96 18.37 -23.84
CA ARG A 59 3.38 16.97 -23.64
C ARG A 59 4.70 17.06 -22.87
N ALA A 60 4.68 16.65 -21.61
CA ALA A 60 5.91 16.39 -20.87
C ALA A 60 6.53 15.12 -21.45
N THR A 61 7.12 15.27 -22.64
CA THR A 61 8.16 14.38 -23.14
C THR A 61 9.39 14.62 -22.28
N PHE A 62 9.31 14.19 -21.02
CA PHE A 62 10.47 13.67 -20.34
C PHE A 62 11.14 12.69 -21.32
N PRO A 63 12.48 12.73 -21.48
CA PRO A 63 13.14 11.71 -22.27
C PRO A 63 12.72 10.35 -21.73
N LEU A 64 12.39 9.41 -22.62
CA LEU A 64 11.91 8.10 -22.17
C LEU A 64 13.07 7.36 -21.49
N TYR A 65 13.12 7.47 -20.17
CA TYR A 65 14.04 6.74 -19.32
C TYR A 65 13.75 5.24 -19.50
N ASN A 66 14.61 4.60 -20.28
CA ASN A 66 14.50 3.18 -20.64
C ASN A 66 15.19 2.27 -19.61
N GLY A 67 15.73 2.84 -18.54
CA GLY A 67 16.19 2.09 -17.37
C GLY A 67 15.06 1.31 -16.70
N ILE A 68 15.27 0.00 -16.56
CA ILE A 68 14.58 -0.83 -15.58
C ILE A 68 15.36 -0.68 -14.26
N PHE A 69 14.66 -0.34 -13.19
CA PHE A 69 15.22 -0.30 -11.84
C PHE A 69 14.90 -1.60 -11.10
N ASP A 70 15.84 -2.06 -10.26
CA ASP A 70 15.67 -3.23 -9.41
C ASP A 70 16.28 -3.01 -8.00
N THR A 71 15.49 -3.25 -6.95
CA THR A 71 15.99 -3.36 -5.57
C THR A 71 15.76 -4.77 -5.05
N TRP A 72 16.83 -5.41 -4.57
CA TRP A 72 16.78 -6.80 -4.14
C TRP A 72 16.39 -6.95 -2.68
N CYS A 73 15.62 -8.00 -2.42
CA CYS A 73 15.21 -8.45 -1.09
C CYS A 73 16.14 -9.57 -0.62
N ASP A 74 17.19 -9.21 0.11
CA ASP A 74 17.86 -10.16 1.00
C ASP A 74 16.98 -10.40 2.24
N ASN A 75 17.10 -11.57 2.88
CA ASN A 75 16.34 -11.95 4.09
C ASN A 75 16.56 -11.06 5.35
N GLY A 76 17.30 -9.95 5.23
CA GLY A 76 17.52 -8.95 6.27
C GLY A 76 17.13 -7.52 5.89
N GLY A 77 16.57 -7.28 4.70
CA GLY A 77 16.10 -5.96 4.26
C GLY A 77 16.32 -5.67 2.78
N ALA A 78 15.58 -4.69 2.27
CA ALA A 78 15.74 -4.20 0.90
C ALA A 78 17.10 -3.50 0.74
N ARG A 79 17.93 -3.97 -0.19
CA ARG A 79 19.19 -3.32 -0.58
C ARG A 79 19.10 -2.88 -2.03
N ALA A 80 19.55 -1.66 -2.32
CA ALA A 80 19.80 -1.26 -3.69
C ALA A 80 20.99 -2.07 -4.21
N SER A 81 20.76 -2.92 -5.21
CA SER A 81 21.80 -3.78 -5.77
C SER A 81 22.75 -2.92 -6.61
N PRO A 82 24.08 -2.95 -6.41
CA PRO A 82 25.02 -2.24 -7.27
C PRO A 82 25.02 -2.72 -8.74
N HIS A 83 24.43 -3.89 -9.02
CA HIS A 83 24.68 -4.63 -10.27
C HIS A 83 23.80 -4.27 -11.47
N GLN A 84 22.70 -3.51 -11.32
CA GLN A 84 21.80 -3.19 -12.45
C GLN A 84 21.36 -1.72 -12.50
N TRP A 85 22.21 -0.80 -12.06
CA TRP A 85 22.17 0.59 -12.53
C TRP A 85 22.65 0.63 -13.99
N GLY A 86 21.72 0.33 -14.92
CA GLY A 86 22.04 -0.05 -16.30
C GLY A 86 22.91 0.99 -17.00
N GLU A 87 24.12 0.58 -17.39
CA GLU A 87 25.17 1.33 -18.09
C GLU A 87 25.04 2.86 -18.00
N GLY A 88 25.08 3.38 -16.76
CA GLY A 88 25.29 4.80 -16.53
C GLY A 88 26.65 5.26 -17.06
N ASP A 89 26.79 6.55 -17.33
CA ASP A 89 28.04 7.13 -17.88
C ASP A 89 29.26 6.64 -17.08
N LEU A 90 30.34 6.29 -17.78
CA LEU A 90 31.59 5.86 -17.15
C LEU A 90 32.03 6.91 -16.12
N TRP A 91 32.45 6.42 -14.94
CA TRP A 91 32.98 7.26 -13.88
C TRP A 91 34.12 8.13 -14.42
N ALA A 92 33.95 9.45 -14.33
CA ALA A 92 34.86 10.45 -14.86
C ALA A 92 35.32 11.39 -13.74
N CYS A 93 36.46 12.05 -13.90
CA CYS A 93 36.94 13.00 -12.90
C CYS A 93 35.94 14.13 -12.67
N TYR A 94 35.70 14.44 -11.40
CA TYR A 94 35.17 15.72 -11.00
C TYR A 94 36.33 16.71 -10.83
N HIS A 95 36.24 17.85 -11.51
CA HIS A 95 37.15 18.97 -11.31
C HIS A 95 36.45 19.96 -10.38
N TYR A 96 37.05 20.19 -9.21
CA TYR A 96 36.50 21.08 -8.19
C TYR A 96 36.31 22.52 -8.69
N GLY A 97 35.14 23.10 -8.38
CA GLY A 97 34.89 24.52 -8.49
C GLY A 97 35.58 25.35 -7.39
N VAL A 98 35.37 26.66 -7.43
CA VAL A 98 35.94 27.57 -6.43
C VAL A 98 35.31 27.32 -5.07
N GLY A 99 36.12 26.89 -4.10
CA GLY A 99 35.67 26.54 -2.75
C GLY A 99 35.22 25.09 -2.57
N GLU A 100 35.47 24.22 -3.56
CA GLU A 100 35.21 22.79 -3.49
C GLU A 100 36.53 22.02 -3.33
N ASP A 101 36.51 20.92 -2.57
CA ASP A 101 37.69 20.15 -2.19
C ASP A 101 37.36 18.67 -1.89
N ASP A 102 38.35 17.91 -1.41
CA ASP A 102 38.21 16.51 -1.01
C ASP A 102 37.17 16.30 0.12
N ARG A 103 36.92 17.33 0.95
CA ARG A 103 35.86 17.30 1.96
C ARG A 103 34.48 17.51 1.33
N TRP A 104 34.33 18.48 0.42
CA TRP A 104 33.12 18.68 -0.38
C TRP A 104 32.75 17.37 -1.09
N CYS A 105 33.72 16.66 -1.69
CA CYS A 105 33.45 15.40 -2.37
C CYS A 105 32.89 14.35 -1.40
N GLN A 106 33.53 14.17 -0.23
CA GLN A 106 33.03 13.27 0.80
C GLN A 106 31.63 13.65 1.33
N GLU A 107 31.33 14.94 1.43
CA GLU A 107 30.00 15.42 1.82
C GLU A 107 28.95 15.12 0.74
N ARG A 108 29.28 15.24 -0.56
CA ARG A 108 28.41 14.77 -1.65
C ARG A 108 28.23 13.25 -1.64
N VAL A 109 29.30 12.47 -1.47
CA VAL A 109 29.25 11.00 -1.38
C VAL A 109 28.31 10.54 -0.27
N ARG A 110 28.40 11.15 0.92
CA ARG A 110 27.51 10.84 2.06
C ARG A 110 26.05 11.21 1.80
N ALA A 111 25.82 12.23 0.97
CA ALA A 111 24.49 12.65 0.52
C ALA A 111 24.07 12.03 -0.83
N GLY A 112 24.77 10.98 -1.29
CA GLY A 112 24.41 10.12 -2.41
C GLY A 112 24.25 10.84 -3.76
N TRP A 113 23.11 10.61 -4.39
CA TRP A 113 22.77 11.18 -5.70
C TRP A 113 22.21 12.61 -5.55
N GLN A 114 22.94 13.59 -6.06
CA GLN A 114 22.52 14.99 -6.07
C GLN A 114 22.41 15.54 -7.50
N GLY A 115 21.25 16.08 -7.86
CA GLY A 115 21.02 16.66 -9.18
C GLY A 115 21.17 15.70 -10.36
N GLY A 116 21.06 14.38 -10.12
CA GLY A 116 21.35 13.36 -11.14
C GLY A 116 22.86 13.06 -11.29
N VAL A 117 23.68 13.38 -10.30
CA VAL A 117 25.12 13.05 -10.28
C VAL A 117 25.46 12.29 -9.00
N ALA A 118 26.13 11.15 -9.15
CA ALA A 118 26.75 10.43 -8.05
C ALA A 118 28.19 10.85 -7.95
N PHE A 119 28.66 10.93 -6.71
CA PHE A 119 30.06 11.15 -6.40
C PHE A 119 30.63 9.89 -5.77
N HIS A 120 31.91 9.63 -6.03
CA HIS A 120 32.70 8.62 -5.33
C HIS A 120 34.05 9.24 -4.98
N TYR A 121 34.47 9.09 -3.72
CA TYR A 121 35.70 9.68 -3.21
C TYR A 121 36.76 8.59 -3.01
N THR A 122 37.88 8.73 -3.70
CA THR A 122 38.96 7.76 -3.81
C THR A 122 40.29 8.51 -3.70
N PRO A 123 40.95 8.54 -2.53
CA PRO A 123 42.12 9.39 -2.31
C PRO A 123 43.19 9.23 -3.40
N PHE A 124 43.53 10.31 -4.10
CA PHE A 124 44.47 10.29 -5.23
C PHE A 124 44.11 9.31 -6.37
N GLY A 125 42.84 8.92 -6.50
CA GLY A 125 42.39 7.91 -7.46
C GLY A 125 42.82 6.48 -7.14
N SER A 126 43.05 6.15 -5.85
CA SER A 126 43.68 4.90 -5.40
C SER A 126 43.03 3.59 -5.86
N ASP A 127 41.74 3.59 -6.19
CA ASP A 127 41.00 2.43 -6.70
C ASP A 127 40.79 2.45 -8.23
N GLY A 128 41.29 3.48 -8.91
CA GLY A 128 41.20 3.65 -10.36
C GLY A 128 39.81 3.99 -10.90
N THR A 129 38.78 4.18 -10.05
CA THR A 129 37.36 4.28 -10.44
C THR A 129 37.09 5.25 -11.59
N CYS A 130 37.80 6.39 -11.63
CA CYS A 130 37.74 7.37 -12.71
C CYS A 130 39.13 7.83 -13.19
N GLY A 131 40.17 7.01 -12.96
CA GLY A 131 41.57 7.43 -13.07
C GLY A 131 42.11 8.07 -11.79
N GLY A 132 43.12 8.94 -11.94
CA GLY A 132 43.99 9.41 -10.84
C GLY A 132 43.55 10.68 -10.09
N CYS A 133 42.25 10.93 -9.93
CA CYS A 133 41.70 12.12 -9.27
C CYS A 133 40.92 11.75 -8.00
N SER A 134 40.98 12.59 -6.96
CA SER A 134 40.38 12.28 -5.65
C SER A 134 38.85 12.13 -5.67
N CYS A 135 38.17 12.78 -6.61
CA CYS A 135 36.72 12.78 -6.73
C CYS A 135 36.27 12.32 -8.11
N CYS A 136 35.55 11.20 -8.15
CA CYS A 136 34.85 10.72 -9.32
C CYS A 136 33.42 11.23 -9.33
N LYS A 137 32.89 11.51 -10.52
CA LYS A 137 31.46 11.66 -10.77
C LYS A 137 30.97 10.71 -11.85
N ARG A 138 29.69 10.35 -11.82
CA ARG A 138 28.98 9.82 -12.98
C ARG A 138 27.58 10.41 -13.08
N SER A 139 27.07 10.52 -14.30
CA SER A 139 25.70 10.94 -14.56
C SER A 139 24.74 9.78 -14.28
N ALA A 140 23.62 10.09 -13.61
CA ALA A 140 22.43 9.27 -13.61
C ALA A 140 21.68 9.49 -14.92
N THR A 141 22.19 8.93 -16.02
CA THR A 141 21.42 8.83 -17.27
C THR A 141 20.21 7.91 -17.10
N ASN A 142 20.24 6.99 -16.13
CA ASN A 142 19.20 5.99 -15.89
C ASN A 142 18.64 5.93 -14.45
N ASP A 143 19.25 6.59 -13.44
CA ASP A 143 18.75 6.51 -12.06
C ASP A 143 17.49 7.37 -11.88
N CYS A 144 16.35 6.69 -11.70
CA CYS A 144 15.38 7.18 -10.74
C CYS A 144 16.04 7.38 -9.36
N PHE A 145 15.44 8.22 -8.53
CA PHE A 145 15.80 8.48 -7.13
C PHE A 145 16.87 9.56 -6.92
N HIS A 146 16.51 10.77 -7.37
CA HIS A 146 16.96 11.97 -6.66
C HIS A 146 16.55 11.84 -5.18
N GLN A 147 17.52 11.91 -4.26
CA GLN A 147 17.27 11.63 -2.84
C GLN A 147 16.47 12.75 -2.15
N THR A 148 16.52 13.98 -2.68
CA THR A 148 15.71 15.09 -2.21
C THR A 148 14.34 15.10 -2.90
N ASP A 149 13.27 15.16 -2.10
CA ASP A 149 11.89 15.37 -2.57
C ASP A 149 11.52 16.86 -2.73
N GLY A 150 12.48 17.75 -2.42
CA GLY A 150 12.34 19.19 -2.34
C GLY A 150 11.35 19.68 -1.27
N ALA A 151 10.91 18.79 -0.38
CA ALA A 151 9.79 18.99 0.55
C ALA A 151 10.22 18.90 2.02
N ASP A 152 11.54 18.96 2.27
CA ASP A 152 12.09 19.36 3.55
C ASP A 152 11.49 20.71 3.98
N ALA A 153 11.28 20.87 5.28
CA ALA A 153 10.38 21.90 5.80
C ALA A 153 10.89 23.36 5.64
N THR A 154 12.09 23.54 5.11
CA THR A 154 12.66 24.83 4.69
C THR A 154 12.24 25.26 3.27
N GLU A 155 11.68 24.36 2.47
CA GLU A 155 11.39 24.58 1.03
C GLU A 155 9.89 24.62 0.68
N VAL A 156 9.01 24.59 1.69
CA VAL A 156 7.55 24.61 1.51
C VAL A 156 6.99 25.97 1.93
N SER A 157 6.36 26.70 0.99
CA SER A 157 5.72 27.97 1.30
C SER A 157 4.39 27.79 2.05
N PRO A 158 3.93 28.77 2.85
CA PRO A 158 2.61 28.73 3.51
C PRO A 158 1.46 28.50 2.52
N GLU A 159 1.58 29.02 1.30
CA GLU A 159 0.60 28.91 0.22
C GLU A 159 0.55 27.47 -0.33
N GLU A 160 1.69 26.83 -0.58
CA GLU A 160 1.71 25.42 -1.03
C GLU A 160 1.22 24.49 0.09
N TRP A 161 1.58 24.76 1.36
CA TRP A 161 1.07 24.01 2.51
C TRP A 161 -0.46 24.10 2.63
N SER A 162 -1.01 25.30 2.47
CA SER A 162 -2.45 25.57 2.51
C SER A 162 -3.19 24.92 1.34
N ALA A 163 -2.65 25.05 0.12
CA ALA A 163 -3.21 24.43 -1.08
C ALA A 163 -3.21 22.89 -0.96
N ALA A 164 -2.11 22.29 -0.50
CA ALA A 164 -1.99 20.85 -0.32
C ALA A 164 -2.96 20.30 0.75
N ASN A 165 -3.15 21.02 1.87
CA ASN A 165 -4.14 20.64 2.88
C ASN A 165 -5.57 20.71 2.33
N LYS A 166 -5.94 21.83 1.70
CA LYS A 166 -7.26 22.02 1.10
C LYS A 166 -7.55 20.96 0.04
N TRP A 167 -6.58 20.63 -0.81
CA TRP A 167 -6.70 19.56 -1.80
C TRP A 167 -6.87 18.19 -1.14
N PHE A 168 -6.00 17.81 -0.18
CA PHE A 168 -6.05 16.49 0.44
C PHE A 168 -7.39 16.26 1.14
N ASP A 169 -7.84 17.26 1.91
CA ASP A 169 -9.09 17.20 2.67
C ASP A 169 -10.33 17.27 1.76
N ALA A 170 -10.21 17.77 0.52
CA ALA A 170 -11.25 17.72 -0.50
C ALA A 170 -11.25 16.38 -1.27
N GLU A 171 -10.11 15.93 -1.79
CA GLU A 171 -10.04 14.87 -2.81
C GLU A 171 -9.79 13.45 -2.28
N VAL A 172 -9.20 13.30 -1.07
CA VAL A 172 -8.74 11.99 -0.56
C VAL A 172 -9.65 11.42 0.54
N SER A 173 -10.11 10.19 0.35
CA SER A 173 -10.70 9.34 1.39
C SER A 173 -9.62 8.42 1.97
N VAL A 174 -9.40 8.46 3.29
CA VAL A 174 -8.37 7.64 3.96
C VAL A 174 -9.02 6.54 4.80
N PHE A 175 -8.52 5.31 4.66
CA PHE A 175 -8.93 4.13 5.41
C PHE A 175 -7.73 3.50 6.11
N ALA A 176 -7.96 2.88 7.26
CA ALA A 176 -6.95 2.14 8.01
C ALA A 176 -7.42 0.72 8.33
N ILE A 177 -6.71 -0.28 7.82
CA ILE A 177 -6.89 -1.69 8.15
C ILE A 177 -6.22 -1.94 9.49
N VAL A 178 -7.01 -2.17 10.53
CA VAL A 178 -6.50 -2.47 11.88
C VAL A 178 -7.19 -3.71 12.44
N MET A 179 -6.41 -4.63 12.99
CA MET A 179 -6.94 -5.84 13.62
C MET A 179 -7.82 -5.48 14.84
N PRO A 180 -9.05 -6.02 14.99
CA PRO A 180 -9.98 -5.61 16.05
C PRO A 180 -9.50 -5.77 17.50
N ASN A 181 -8.47 -6.59 17.73
CA ASN A 181 -7.82 -6.80 19.02
C ASN A 181 -6.56 -5.92 19.25
N ARG A 182 -6.06 -5.21 18.23
CA ARG A 182 -4.83 -4.40 18.27
C ARG A 182 -5.12 -2.91 18.55
N LYS A 183 -5.64 -2.63 19.75
CA LYS A 183 -5.88 -1.25 20.22
C LYS A 183 -4.59 -0.41 20.29
N ASP A 184 -3.50 -1.05 20.70
CA ASP A 184 -2.14 -0.52 20.70
C ASP A 184 -1.76 0.06 19.33
N ARG A 185 -2.07 -0.65 18.24
CA ARG A 185 -1.79 -0.20 16.88
C ARG A 185 -2.72 0.92 16.43
N LEU A 186 -4.00 0.85 16.78
CA LEU A 186 -4.93 1.94 16.48
C LEU A 186 -4.51 3.25 17.16
N GLU A 187 -4.07 3.19 18.42
CA GLU A 187 -3.62 4.35 19.19
C GLU A 187 -2.32 4.94 18.62
N LEU A 188 -1.33 4.10 18.26
CA LEU A 188 -0.11 4.54 17.57
C LEU A 188 -0.42 5.18 16.21
N LEU A 189 -1.28 4.56 15.40
CA LEU A 189 -1.69 5.05 14.09
C LEU A 189 -2.42 6.40 14.21
N GLN A 190 -3.35 6.53 15.15
CA GLN A 190 -4.02 7.81 15.44
C GLN A 190 -3.02 8.87 15.90
N ALA A 191 -2.08 8.55 16.79
CA ALA A 191 -1.06 9.46 17.29
C ALA A 191 0.00 9.88 16.25
N GLY A 192 0.20 9.06 15.20
CA GLY A 192 1.02 9.41 14.03
C GLY A 192 0.28 10.35 13.08
N TRP A 193 -0.83 9.88 12.49
CA TRP A 193 -1.53 10.58 11.41
C TRP A 193 -2.26 11.86 11.84
N SER A 194 -2.65 11.98 13.12
CA SER A 194 -3.24 13.23 13.64
C SER A 194 -2.25 14.40 13.65
N LYS A 195 -0.94 14.16 13.78
CA LYS A 195 0.11 15.21 13.72
C LYS A 195 0.21 15.84 12.32
N GLU A 196 0.01 15.03 11.28
CA GLU A 196 -0.07 15.47 9.88
C GLU A 196 -1.48 15.97 9.50
N GLY A 197 -2.40 16.11 10.48
CA GLY A 197 -3.76 16.56 10.25
C GLY A 197 -4.60 15.61 9.39
N VAL A 198 -4.25 14.32 9.32
CA VAL A 198 -4.95 13.30 8.54
C VAL A 198 -5.96 12.56 9.42
N LYS A 199 -7.18 12.40 8.92
CA LYS A 199 -8.27 11.63 9.55
C LYS A 199 -8.61 10.44 8.66
N PHE A 200 -8.80 9.26 9.26
CA PHE A 200 -9.08 8.01 8.54
C PHE A 200 -10.29 7.26 9.13
N GLU A 201 -10.92 6.44 8.31
CA GLU A 201 -11.97 5.50 8.72
C GLU A 201 -11.37 4.12 9.00
N VAL A 202 -11.64 3.54 10.18
CA VAL A 202 -11.09 2.23 10.55
C VAL A 202 -11.91 1.12 9.91
N THR A 203 -11.23 0.26 9.17
CA THR A 203 -11.75 -0.98 8.60
C THR A 203 -11.14 -2.18 9.32
N PRO A 204 -11.92 -3.21 9.66
CA PRO A 204 -11.42 -4.34 10.44
C PRO A 204 -10.48 -5.22 9.61
N GLY A 205 -9.27 -5.44 10.13
CA GLY A 205 -8.41 -6.53 9.70
C GLY A 205 -9.03 -7.90 10.03
N ILE A 206 -8.62 -8.95 9.31
CA ILE A 206 -9.30 -10.25 9.32
C ILE A 206 -8.35 -11.36 9.77
N ASP A 207 -8.56 -11.86 10.99
CA ASP A 207 -7.93 -13.09 11.47
C ASP A 207 -8.81 -14.28 11.05
N VAL A 208 -8.31 -15.09 10.12
CA VAL A 208 -9.01 -16.31 9.67
C VAL A 208 -8.71 -17.53 10.55
N THR A 209 -7.76 -17.45 11.48
CA THR A 209 -7.45 -18.52 12.45
C THR A 209 -8.42 -18.56 13.62
N ALA A 210 -9.08 -17.44 13.92
CA ALA A 210 -10.10 -17.34 14.96
C ALA A 210 -11.27 -18.32 14.68
N PRO A 211 -11.81 -19.02 15.70
CA PRO A 211 -12.83 -20.05 15.50
C PRO A 211 -14.04 -19.58 14.69
N GLY A 212 -14.25 -20.20 13.53
CA GLY A 212 -15.34 -19.88 12.60
C GLY A 212 -15.12 -18.65 11.71
N ALA A 213 -14.09 -17.84 11.93
CA ALA A 213 -13.88 -16.58 11.22
C ALA A 213 -13.69 -16.76 9.70
N TYR A 214 -12.92 -17.77 9.28
CA TYR A 214 -12.79 -18.14 7.86
C TYR A 214 -14.14 -18.47 7.20
N GLN A 215 -15.01 -19.20 7.91
CA GLN A 215 -16.35 -19.54 7.44
C GLN A 215 -17.27 -18.30 7.34
N VAL A 216 -17.18 -17.37 8.30
CA VAL A 216 -17.90 -16.08 8.24
C VAL A 216 -17.37 -15.21 7.09
N ALA A 217 -16.07 -15.18 6.84
CA ALA A 217 -15.47 -14.46 5.72
C ALA A 217 -15.92 -15.02 4.37
N LYS A 218 -16.07 -16.35 4.25
CA LYS A 218 -16.65 -17.00 3.06
C LYS A 218 -18.14 -16.73 2.89
N GLN A 219 -18.93 -16.80 3.97
CA GLN A 219 -20.36 -16.46 3.95
C GLN A 219 -20.63 -15.00 3.55
N LYS A 220 -19.73 -14.08 3.89
CA LYS A 220 -19.80 -12.66 3.51
C LYS A 220 -19.24 -12.36 2.11
N GLY A 221 -18.71 -13.35 1.38
CA GLY A 221 -18.08 -13.13 0.07
C GLY A 221 -16.76 -12.34 0.12
N ILE A 222 -16.14 -12.22 1.29
CA ILE A 222 -14.84 -11.58 1.48
C ILE A 222 -13.72 -12.54 1.05
N VAL A 223 -13.84 -13.82 1.43
CA VAL A 223 -13.07 -14.92 0.84
C VAL A 223 -13.98 -15.64 -0.17
N PRO A 224 -13.56 -15.93 -1.41
CA PRO A 224 -14.40 -16.63 -2.37
C PRO A 224 -14.86 -18.01 -1.88
N ALA A 225 -16.11 -18.36 -2.19
CA ALA A 225 -16.72 -19.62 -1.76
C ALA A 225 -15.96 -20.87 -2.23
N GLY A 226 -15.30 -20.81 -3.39
CA GLY A 226 -14.49 -21.90 -3.94
C GLY A 226 -13.10 -22.08 -3.30
N TYR A 227 -12.50 -21.02 -2.75
CA TYR A 227 -11.14 -21.06 -2.21
C TYR A 227 -11.04 -21.97 -0.97
N SER A 228 -9.92 -22.68 -0.80
CA SER A 228 -9.71 -23.66 0.27
C SER A 228 -8.32 -23.53 0.89
N LEU A 229 -8.24 -22.86 2.03
CA LEU A 229 -7.00 -22.62 2.78
C LEU A 229 -6.22 -23.92 3.04
N SER A 230 -6.90 -24.99 3.49
CA SER A 230 -6.25 -26.27 3.76
C SER A 230 -5.67 -26.95 2.51
N LYS A 231 -6.25 -26.76 1.32
CA LYS A 231 -5.62 -27.21 0.07
C LYS A 231 -4.41 -26.35 -0.27
N ALA A 232 -4.54 -25.03 -0.19
CA ALA A 232 -3.48 -24.07 -0.48
C ALA A 232 -2.23 -24.33 0.40
N GLU A 233 -2.45 -24.59 1.70
CA GLU A 233 -1.38 -24.93 2.65
C GLU A 233 -0.73 -26.29 2.35
N THR A 234 -1.51 -27.25 1.86
CA THR A 234 -1.02 -28.58 1.45
C THR A 234 -0.21 -28.52 0.15
N ALA A 235 -0.69 -27.77 -0.85
CA ALA A 235 -0.20 -27.79 -2.24
C ALA A 235 1.30 -27.48 -2.39
N ASN A 236 1.86 -26.67 -1.49
CA ASN A 236 3.29 -26.33 -1.47
C ASN A 236 3.92 -26.48 -0.06
N ASN A 237 3.34 -27.33 0.81
CA ASN A 237 3.87 -27.62 2.15
C ASN A 237 4.03 -26.36 3.05
N TRP A 238 3.20 -25.34 2.81
CA TRP A 238 3.24 -24.03 3.50
C TRP A 238 2.99 -24.14 5.00
N ALA A 239 2.30 -25.19 5.46
CA ALA A 239 2.15 -25.53 6.87
C ALA A 239 3.49 -25.54 7.65
N ARG A 240 4.60 -25.93 7.01
CA ARG A 240 5.95 -25.90 7.62
C ARG A 240 6.62 -24.52 7.59
N GLN A 241 6.11 -23.59 6.80
CA GLN A 241 6.66 -22.25 6.58
C GLN A 241 5.92 -21.15 7.36
N GLY A 242 4.75 -21.44 7.94
CA GLY A 242 3.88 -20.46 8.62
C GLY A 242 2.38 -20.63 8.33
N GLY A 243 2.02 -21.52 7.40
CA GLY A 243 0.68 -21.53 6.83
C GLY A 243 0.49 -20.36 5.86
N LEU A 244 -0.76 -20.00 5.59
CA LEU A 244 -1.15 -18.90 4.69
C LEU A 244 -2.23 -18.00 5.32
N ALA A 245 -2.44 -18.09 6.63
CA ALA A 245 -3.58 -17.46 7.29
C ALA A 245 -3.46 -15.93 7.41
N GLY A 246 -2.25 -15.41 7.61
CA GLY A 246 -1.97 -13.98 7.63
C GLY A 246 -2.05 -13.36 6.23
N ASP A 247 -1.56 -14.06 5.20
CA ASP A 247 -1.71 -13.64 3.79
C ASP A 247 -3.19 -13.63 3.37
N VAL A 248 -3.94 -14.71 3.62
CA VAL A 248 -5.39 -14.76 3.39
C VAL A 248 -6.14 -13.68 4.18
N GLY A 249 -5.71 -13.39 5.41
CA GLY A 249 -6.26 -12.31 6.23
C GLY A 249 -6.00 -10.91 5.65
N CYS A 250 -4.79 -10.68 5.14
CA CYS A 250 -4.38 -9.45 4.47
C CYS A 250 -5.19 -9.22 3.18
N ALA A 251 -5.19 -10.22 2.27
CA ALA A 251 -5.98 -10.23 1.05
C ALA A 251 -7.47 -9.93 1.31
N ALA A 252 -8.08 -10.67 2.25
CA ALA A 252 -9.47 -10.49 2.65
C ALA A 252 -9.73 -9.06 3.20
N ALA A 253 -8.82 -8.52 4.01
CA ALA A 253 -8.97 -7.20 4.62
C ALA A 253 -8.85 -6.06 3.59
N HIS A 254 -7.88 -6.11 2.67
CA HIS A 254 -7.76 -5.14 1.58
C HIS A 254 -8.96 -5.21 0.64
N ARG A 255 -9.37 -6.41 0.20
CA ARG A 255 -10.56 -6.63 -0.62
C ARG A 255 -11.84 -6.06 0.00
N ASN A 256 -12.06 -6.29 1.30
CA ASN A 256 -13.18 -5.73 2.05
C ASN A 256 -13.11 -4.19 2.11
N THR A 257 -11.92 -3.64 2.38
CA THR A 257 -11.68 -2.20 2.47
C THR A 257 -11.89 -1.51 1.12
N MET A 258 -11.56 -2.16 0.00
CA MET A 258 -11.85 -1.65 -1.35
C MET A 258 -13.36 -1.52 -1.62
N GLU A 259 -14.21 -2.47 -1.20
CA GLU A 259 -15.67 -2.37 -1.38
C GLU A 259 -16.28 -1.25 -0.54
N ILE A 260 -15.81 -1.09 0.70
CA ILE A 260 -16.17 0.04 1.57
C ILE A 260 -15.74 1.37 0.93
N ALA A 261 -14.51 1.44 0.41
CA ALA A 261 -13.96 2.63 -0.22
C ALA A 261 -14.69 3.03 -1.51
N VAL A 262 -15.03 2.08 -2.39
CA VAL A 262 -15.88 2.33 -3.58
C VAL A 262 -17.24 2.89 -3.14
N THR A 263 -17.85 2.32 -2.11
CA THR A 263 -19.14 2.79 -1.58
C THR A 263 -19.02 4.18 -0.96
N LYS A 264 -17.92 4.50 -0.28
CA LYS A 264 -17.64 5.83 0.28
C LYS A 264 -17.42 6.88 -0.80
N ALA A 265 -16.53 6.62 -1.75
CA ALA A 265 -16.18 7.54 -2.83
C ALA A 265 -17.41 7.93 -3.67
N ARG A 266 -18.30 6.96 -3.96
CA ARG A 266 -19.60 7.22 -4.62
C ARG A 266 -20.53 8.16 -3.85
N ARG A 267 -20.40 8.24 -2.51
CA ARG A 267 -21.21 9.10 -1.63
C ARG A 267 -20.55 10.45 -1.32
N THR A 268 -19.22 10.52 -1.34
CA THR A 268 -18.44 11.73 -1.01
C THR A 268 -17.93 12.47 -2.23
N HIS A 269 -18.05 11.86 -3.42
CA HIS A 269 -17.49 12.32 -4.70
C HIS A 269 -15.96 12.50 -4.71
N LYS A 270 -15.27 11.96 -3.71
CA LYS A 270 -13.82 11.99 -3.60
C LYS A 270 -13.17 11.05 -4.63
N PRO A 271 -12.33 11.54 -5.56
CA PRO A 271 -11.74 10.72 -6.62
C PRO A 271 -10.59 9.82 -6.13
N LEU A 272 -9.98 10.11 -4.97
CA LEU A 272 -8.82 9.38 -4.46
C LEU A 272 -9.12 8.59 -3.18
N VAL A 273 -8.57 7.38 -3.10
CA VAL A 273 -8.65 6.49 -1.94
C VAL A 273 -7.24 6.14 -1.47
N LEU A 274 -6.92 6.41 -0.21
CA LEU A 274 -5.70 5.96 0.46
C LEU A 274 -6.06 4.85 1.46
N ILE A 275 -5.49 3.66 1.29
CA ILE A 275 -5.59 2.55 2.23
C ILE A 275 -4.27 2.43 2.98
N LEU A 276 -4.34 2.32 4.31
CA LEU A 276 -3.22 2.16 5.24
C LEU A 276 -3.34 0.84 6.00
N GLU A 277 -2.23 0.22 6.37
CA GLU A 277 -2.19 -0.87 7.36
C GLU A 277 -1.85 -0.37 8.77
N ASP A 278 -1.94 -1.25 9.77
CA ASP A 278 -1.65 -0.94 11.18
C ASP A 278 -0.18 -0.59 11.48
N ASP A 279 0.72 -0.75 10.50
CA ASP A 279 2.15 -0.42 10.57
C ASP A 279 2.56 0.87 9.84
N ALA A 280 1.60 1.61 9.27
CA ALA A 280 1.83 2.81 8.46
C ALA A 280 2.15 4.06 9.30
N THR A 281 3.40 4.50 9.33
CA THR A 281 3.82 5.75 9.99
C THR A 281 4.02 6.87 8.96
N PRO A 282 3.35 8.03 9.07
CA PRO A 282 3.49 9.10 8.08
C PRO A 282 4.83 9.83 8.22
N VAL A 283 5.35 10.35 7.10
CA VAL A 283 6.39 11.38 7.12
C VAL A 283 5.85 12.74 7.56
N ARG A 284 6.76 13.62 7.98
CA ARG A 284 6.50 15.06 8.07
C ARG A 284 6.15 15.64 6.69
N ASN A 285 5.20 16.57 6.66
CA ASN A 285 4.67 17.24 5.46
C ASN A 285 3.92 16.29 4.50
N PHE A 286 3.34 15.19 4.98
CA PHE A 286 2.76 14.11 4.16
C PHE A 286 1.83 14.64 3.06
N LYS A 287 0.87 15.51 3.43
CA LYS A 287 -0.12 16.08 2.49
C LYS A 287 0.55 16.89 1.37
N VAL A 288 1.63 17.62 1.66
CA VAL A 288 2.39 18.42 0.67
C VAL A 288 3.12 17.51 -0.30
N LYS A 289 3.76 16.45 0.19
CA LYS A 289 4.43 15.45 -0.66
C LYS A 289 3.44 14.74 -1.56
N MET A 290 2.29 14.32 -1.00
CA MET A 290 1.16 13.74 -1.74
C MET A 290 0.58 14.69 -2.80
N TYR A 291 0.44 15.98 -2.48
CA TYR A 291 -0.02 16.99 -3.43
C TYR A 291 0.97 17.16 -4.59
N ARG A 292 2.26 17.31 -4.27
CA ARG A 292 3.32 17.42 -5.27
C ARG A 292 3.39 16.18 -6.16
N LEU A 293 3.31 14.99 -5.57
CA LEU A 293 3.25 13.72 -6.29
C LEU A 293 2.19 13.74 -7.39
N VAL A 294 0.92 13.84 -6.98
CA VAL A 294 -0.23 13.66 -7.88
C VAL A 294 -0.28 14.74 -8.98
N HIS A 295 0.25 15.94 -8.72
CA HIS A 295 0.22 17.06 -9.68
C HIS A 295 1.51 17.27 -10.50
N LYS A 296 2.67 16.74 -10.08
CA LYS A 296 3.98 17.03 -10.70
C LYS A 296 4.70 15.79 -11.22
N GLU A 297 4.33 14.58 -10.80
CA GLU A 297 5.12 13.35 -11.07
C GLU A 297 4.33 12.16 -11.61
N VAL A 298 3.06 11.99 -11.24
CA VAL A 298 2.29 10.81 -11.69
C VAL A 298 1.76 11.02 -13.12
N PRO A 299 1.99 10.09 -14.07
CA PRO A 299 1.42 10.18 -15.41
C PRO A 299 -0.11 10.19 -15.44
N CYS A 300 -0.71 10.95 -16.36
CA CYS A 300 -2.15 10.87 -16.65
C CYS A 300 -2.56 9.42 -16.98
N GLY A 301 -3.68 8.96 -16.40
CA GLY A 301 -4.19 7.60 -16.60
C GLY A 301 -3.65 6.55 -15.62
N TRP A 302 -2.91 6.95 -14.58
CA TRP A 302 -2.56 6.08 -13.46
C TRP A 302 -3.79 5.48 -12.78
N ALA A 303 -3.64 4.32 -12.14
CA ALA A 303 -4.73 3.61 -11.48
C ALA A 303 -4.46 3.38 -9.98
N MET A 304 -3.21 3.07 -9.62
CA MET A 304 -2.78 2.97 -8.22
C MET A 304 -1.29 3.26 -8.01
N ILE A 305 -0.91 3.59 -6.78
CA ILE A 305 0.46 3.87 -6.36
C ILE A 305 0.74 3.19 -5.01
N ASN A 306 1.82 2.42 -4.89
CA ASN A 306 2.36 2.02 -3.60
C ASN A 306 3.32 3.12 -3.11
N LEU A 307 3.04 3.67 -1.92
CA LEU A 307 3.78 4.80 -1.33
C LEU A 307 5.00 4.36 -0.49
N ASN A 308 5.22 3.05 -0.31
CA ASN A 308 6.33 2.50 0.48
C ASN A 308 6.73 1.08 0.00
N ALA A 309 7.01 0.93 -1.29
CA ALA A 309 7.35 -0.34 -1.90
C ALA A 309 8.77 -0.80 -1.52
N ARG A 310 8.87 -1.84 -0.71
CA ARG A 310 10.08 -2.64 -0.50
C ARG A 310 10.39 -3.42 -1.78
N CYS A 311 11.67 -3.46 -2.16
CA CYS A 311 12.12 -4.22 -3.33
C CYS A 311 11.34 -3.83 -4.60
N ALA A 312 11.23 -2.50 -4.77
CA ALA A 312 10.60 -1.84 -5.90
C ALA A 312 11.34 -2.17 -7.20
N HIS A 313 10.56 -2.49 -8.23
CA HIS A 313 11.04 -2.85 -9.56
C HIS A 313 10.07 -2.37 -10.62
N GLY A 314 10.61 -1.73 -11.65
CA GLY A 314 9.81 -1.13 -12.70
C GLY A 314 10.63 -0.19 -13.59
N ARG A 315 9.96 0.43 -14.56
CA ARG A 315 10.58 1.40 -15.47
C ARG A 315 10.44 2.81 -14.92
N CYS A 316 11.48 3.62 -15.05
CA CYS A 316 11.44 5.02 -14.66
C CYS A 316 10.36 5.84 -15.42
N VAL A 317 9.58 6.63 -14.69
CA VAL A 317 8.60 7.58 -15.25
C VAL A 317 8.65 8.98 -14.64
N SER A 318 9.20 9.13 -13.44
CA SER A 318 9.54 10.43 -12.83
C SER A 318 10.85 10.31 -12.04
N PRO A 319 11.44 11.43 -11.58
CA PRO A 319 12.63 11.43 -10.71
C PRO A 319 12.55 10.57 -9.45
N ARG A 320 11.34 10.17 -9.01
CA ARG A 320 11.12 9.33 -7.81
C ARG A 320 10.04 8.24 -7.99
N LEU A 321 9.48 8.07 -9.20
CA LEU A 321 8.37 7.14 -9.46
C LEU A 321 8.73 6.11 -10.53
N LEU A 322 8.52 4.83 -10.22
CA LEU A 322 8.55 3.75 -11.22
C LEU A 322 7.13 3.42 -11.67
N GLN A 323 6.96 3.12 -12.95
CA GLN A 323 5.87 2.26 -13.41
C GLN A 323 6.24 0.81 -13.05
N ALA A 324 5.45 0.18 -12.19
CA ALA A 324 5.65 -1.22 -11.84
C ALA A 324 5.55 -2.09 -13.11
N SER A 325 6.29 -3.21 -13.12
CA SER A 325 6.19 -4.21 -14.18
C SER A 325 6.33 -5.60 -13.61
N SER A 326 5.57 -6.55 -14.16
CA SER A 326 5.67 -7.95 -13.75
C SER A 326 6.95 -8.49 -14.39
N SER A 327 7.96 -8.82 -13.55
CA SER A 327 9.25 -9.29 -14.07
C SER A 327 9.19 -10.76 -14.51
N MET A 328 8.04 -11.21 -15.02
CA MET A 328 7.82 -12.59 -15.39
C MET A 328 8.63 -12.89 -16.65
N SER A 329 9.68 -13.70 -16.49
CA SER A 329 10.42 -14.22 -17.63
C SER A 329 9.43 -15.01 -18.49
N PRO A 330 9.32 -14.75 -19.81
CA PRO A 330 8.27 -15.34 -20.65
C PRO A 330 8.19 -16.86 -20.49
N GLY A 331 6.99 -17.38 -20.23
CA GLY A 331 6.76 -18.80 -19.97
C GLY A 331 6.86 -19.20 -18.49
N ARG A 332 6.79 -18.24 -17.55
CA ARG A 332 6.62 -18.51 -16.10
C ARG A 332 5.32 -17.93 -15.53
N ASP A 333 4.44 -17.50 -16.42
CA ASP A 333 3.15 -16.82 -16.24
C ASP A 333 2.18 -17.58 -15.32
N GLU A 334 2.32 -18.91 -15.21
CA GLU A 334 1.55 -19.75 -14.27
C GLU A 334 1.90 -19.52 -12.80
N TRP A 335 3.13 -19.07 -12.49
CA TRP A 335 3.69 -19.08 -11.14
C TRP A 335 3.75 -17.67 -10.55
N CYS A 336 2.96 -17.42 -9.51
CA CYS A 336 3.13 -16.28 -8.61
C CYS A 336 4.47 -16.42 -7.86
N TYR A 337 5.55 -15.92 -8.46
CA TYR A 337 6.87 -15.86 -7.83
C TYR A 337 6.89 -14.88 -6.65
N TRP A 338 7.88 -15.03 -5.78
CA TRP A 338 8.16 -14.09 -4.69
C TRP A 338 8.12 -12.65 -5.22
N GLY A 339 7.21 -11.86 -4.64
CA GLY A 339 6.81 -10.58 -5.22
C GLY A 339 7.95 -9.57 -5.22
N ARG A 340 7.98 -8.75 -6.26
CA ARG A 340 8.60 -7.43 -6.20
C ARG A 340 7.56 -6.42 -5.71
N ASN A 341 7.96 -5.17 -5.49
CA ASN A 341 7.04 -4.08 -5.12
C ASN A 341 6.23 -4.35 -3.82
N LEU A 342 6.85 -5.08 -2.89
CA LEU A 342 6.27 -5.54 -1.63
C LEU A 342 5.98 -4.38 -0.67
N GLY A 343 5.12 -4.57 0.31
CA GLY A 343 4.80 -3.58 1.33
C GLY A 343 3.49 -2.86 1.01
N THR A 344 2.38 -3.51 1.33
CA THR A 344 1.01 -2.98 1.19
C THR A 344 0.59 -1.98 2.27
N THR A 345 1.52 -1.59 3.15
CA THR A 345 1.41 -0.59 4.23
C THR A 345 0.68 0.70 3.84
N ALA A 346 0.88 1.23 2.63
CA ALA A 346 0.21 2.46 2.18
C ALA A 346 0.00 2.50 0.66
N LEU A 347 -1.26 2.42 0.24
CA LEU A 347 -1.65 2.28 -1.17
C LEU A 347 -2.66 3.37 -1.55
N LEU A 348 -2.31 4.18 -2.55
CA LEU A 348 -3.18 5.20 -3.14
C LEU A 348 -3.84 4.66 -4.41
N TYR A 349 -5.13 4.94 -4.60
CA TYR A 349 -5.92 4.50 -5.75
C TYR A 349 -6.76 5.63 -6.34
N GLN A 350 -7.02 5.56 -7.64
CA GLN A 350 -8.17 6.22 -8.25
C GLN A 350 -9.45 5.42 -7.93
N ALA A 351 -10.47 6.09 -7.40
CA ALA A 351 -11.68 5.46 -6.86
C ALA A 351 -12.58 4.83 -7.94
N ASP A 352 -12.54 5.33 -9.18
CA ASP A 352 -13.22 4.76 -10.34
C ASP A 352 -12.53 3.49 -10.86
N ARG A 353 -11.22 3.35 -10.66
CA ARG A 353 -10.41 2.18 -11.05
C ARG A 353 -10.49 1.04 -10.04
N LEU A 354 -10.75 1.35 -8.77
CA LEU A 354 -10.77 0.37 -7.67
C LEU A 354 -11.65 -0.88 -7.91
N PRO A 355 -12.86 -0.79 -8.53
CA PRO A 355 -13.66 -1.97 -8.87
C PRO A 355 -12.99 -2.88 -9.91
N HIS A 356 -12.27 -2.31 -10.88
CA HIS A 356 -11.58 -3.07 -11.92
C HIS A 356 -10.31 -3.73 -11.38
N ILE A 357 -9.52 -2.99 -10.58
CA ILE A 357 -8.34 -3.52 -9.87
C ILE A 357 -8.74 -4.72 -9.01
N ARG A 358 -9.81 -4.59 -8.20
CA ARG A 358 -10.33 -5.69 -7.38
C ARG A 358 -10.79 -6.89 -8.21
N SER A 359 -11.41 -6.66 -9.38
CA SER A 359 -11.85 -7.73 -10.28
C SER A 359 -10.69 -8.54 -10.88
N MET A 360 -9.52 -7.91 -11.11
CA MET A 360 -8.32 -8.62 -11.55
C MET A 360 -7.65 -9.37 -10.39
N LEU A 361 -7.54 -8.74 -9.21
CA LEU A 361 -7.08 -9.42 -8.00
C LEU A 361 -7.92 -10.66 -7.71
N GLU A 362 -9.25 -10.55 -7.74
CA GLU A 362 -10.17 -11.67 -7.49
C GLU A 362 -9.97 -12.88 -8.43
N GLN A 363 -9.48 -12.66 -9.65
CA GLN A 363 -9.20 -13.71 -10.63
C GLN A 363 -7.89 -14.46 -10.36
N ASP A 364 -6.88 -13.78 -9.82
CA ASP A 364 -5.52 -14.29 -9.70
C ASP A 364 -5.14 -14.70 -8.26
N GLU A 365 -5.63 -13.97 -7.26
CA GLU A 365 -5.29 -14.10 -5.83
C GLU A 365 -5.80 -15.41 -5.20
N TRP A 366 -6.99 -15.88 -5.61
CA TRP A 366 -7.75 -16.90 -4.88
C TRP A 366 -7.71 -18.31 -5.50
N ASP A 367 -6.58 -18.70 -6.09
CA ASP A 367 -6.35 -20.05 -6.62
C ASP A 367 -5.71 -20.98 -5.57
N ASP A 368 -6.47 -21.95 -5.05
CA ASP A 368 -5.99 -22.89 -4.02
C ASP A 368 -4.91 -23.88 -4.50
N ARG A 369 -4.56 -23.85 -5.79
CA ARG A 369 -3.42 -24.57 -6.39
C ARG A 369 -2.18 -23.70 -6.53
N ARG A 370 -2.33 -22.37 -6.49
CA ARG A 370 -1.24 -21.37 -6.59
C ARG A 370 -1.18 -20.54 -5.29
N PRO A 371 -0.93 -21.15 -4.12
CA PRO A 371 -1.06 -20.51 -2.81
C PRO A 371 -0.33 -19.17 -2.65
N VAL A 372 0.82 -18.99 -3.31
CA VAL A 372 1.61 -17.74 -3.24
C VAL A 372 0.87 -16.54 -3.84
N CYS A 373 -0.10 -16.76 -4.73
CA CYS A 373 -0.91 -15.68 -5.29
C CYS A 373 -1.82 -15.01 -4.24
N VAL A 374 -2.15 -15.69 -3.13
CA VAL A 374 -3.01 -15.12 -2.08
C VAL A 374 -2.29 -14.11 -1.19
N ASN A 375 -0.97 -13.98 -1.37
CA ASN A 375 -0.19 -12.90 -0.80
C ASN A 375 -0.47 -11.61 -1.59
N PHE A 376 -1.12 -10.64 -0.94
CA PHE A 376 -1.62 -9.43 -1.59
C PHE A 376 -0.52 -8.59 -2.28
N ASP A 377 0.71 -8.59 -1.75
CA ASP A 377 1.86 -7.95 -2.39
C ASP A 377 2.19 -8.60 -3.75
N VAL A 378 2.13 -9.94 -3.80
CA VAL A 378 2.41 -10.74 -5.00
C VAL A 378 1.31 -10.56 -6.03
N ALA A 379 0.03 -10.57 -5.61
CA ALA A 379 -1.11 -10.34 -6.48
C ALA A 379 -1.04 -8.96 -7.17
N LEU A 380 -0.66 -7.90 -6.44
CA LEU A 380 -0.46 -6.56 -7.00
C LEU A 380 0.67 -6.52 -8.04
N SER A 381 1.78 -7.22 -7.82
CA SER A 381 2.84 -7.35 -8.83
C SER A 381 2.42 -8.21 -10.03
N PHE A 382 1.58 -9.23 -9.85
CA PHE A 382 1.08 -10.09 -10.93
C PHE A 382 0.06 -9.38 -11.86
N ILE A 383 -0.67 -8.38 -11.37
CA ILE A 383 -1.54 -7.53 -12.20
C ILE A 383 -0.82 -6.29 -12.78
N SER A 384 0.46 -6.07 -12.47
CA SER A 384 1.12 -4.78 -12.74
C SER A 384 1.31 -4.43 -14.22
N ASP A 385 1.37 -5.40 -15.13
CA ASP A 385 1.37 -5.11 -16.58
C ASP A 385 -0.05 -4.91 -17.16
N ARG A 386 -1.10 -5.20 -16.38
CA ARG A 386 -2.53 -5.00 -16.73
C ARG A 386 -3.14 -3.75 -16.06
N VAL A 387 -2.43 -3.14 -15.11
CA VAL A 387 -2.87 -1.98 -14.33
C VAL A 387 -1.83 -0.88 -14.47
N ALA A 388 -2.25 0.39 -14.55
CA ALA A 388 -1.33 1.51 -14.41
C ALA A 388 -0.90 1.67 -12.94
N TYR A 389 -0.11 0.71 -12.45
CA TYR A 389 0.44 0.62 -11.10
C TYR A 389 1.83 1.26 -11.06
N TYR A 390 2.03 2.17 -10.11
CA TYR A 390 3.30 2.84 -9.87
C TYR A 390 3.80 2.62 -8.44
N VAL A 391 5.10 2.80 -8.20
CA VAL A 391 5.70 2.56 -6.89
C VAL A 391 6.73 3.62 -6.50
N PHE A 392 6.77 3.91 -5.20
CA PHE A 392 7.88 4.58 -4.51
C PHE A 392 8.73 3.55 -3.77
N PRO A 393 10.04 3.48 -4.00
CA PRO A 393 10.91 2.64 -3.18
C PRO A 393 10.92 3.12 -1.72
N GLY A 394 10.64 2.20 -0.80
CA GLY A 394 10.70 2.44 0.64
C GLY A 394 12.09 2.83 1.15
N VAL A 395 13.16 2.61 0.37
CA VAL A 395 14.53 3.04 0.72
C VAL A 395 14.71 4.57 0.78
N LEU A 396 13.84 5.34 0.12
CA LEU A 396 13.81 6.80 0.26
C LEU A 396 12.89 7.29 1.40
N SER A 397 12.12 6.39 2.01
CA SER A 397 11.12 6.65 3.07
C SER A 397 10.27 7.91 2.88
N THR A 398 9.92 8.24 1.63
CA THR A 398 9.53 9.61 1.25
C THR A 398 8.12 9.99 1.67
N TYR A 399 7.21 9.02 1.82
CA TYR A 399 5.77 9.24 2.09
C TYR A 399 5.29 8.52 3.36
N VAL A 400 5.63 7.24 3.51
CA VAL A 400 5.25 6.43 4.68
C VAL A 400 6.45 5.59 5.08
N TRP A 401 6.76 5.57 6.38
CA TRP A 401 7.67 4.61 7.00
C TRP A 401 6.87 3.41 7.47
N ASN A 402 7.45 2.22 7.38
CA ASN A 402 6.95 1.04 8.06
C ASN A 402 7.66 0.94 9.42
N ASP A 403 6.92 0.84 10.52
CA ASP A 403 7.51 0.74 11.86
C ASP A 403 8.21 -0.61 12.08
N VAL A 404 9.51 -0.66 11.79
CA VAL A 404 10.36 -1.85 11.97
C VAL A 404 10.48 -2.34 13.42
N SER A 405 10.05 -1.55 14.42
CA SER A 405 10.01 -2.01 15.81
C SER A 405 8.82 -2.93 16.10
N THR A 406 7.76 -2.87 15.27
CA THR A 406 6.53 -3.65 15.45
C THR A 406 6.12 -4.34 14.15
N PRO A 407 6.39 -5.65 13.99
CA PRO A 407 6.00 -6.40 12.80
C PRO A 407 4.51 -6.30 12.46
N SER A 408 4.20 -6.25 11.15
CA SER A 408 2.83 -6.31 10.63
C SER A 408 2.05 -7.49 11.23
N SER A 409 0.79 -7.27 11.59
CA SER A 409 -0.08 -8.28 12.18
C SER A 409 -0.21 -9.56 11.34
N ARG A 410 -0.01 -9.50 10.01
CA ARG A 410 0.13 -10.70 9.14
C ARG A 410 1.20 -11.66 9.67
N VAL A 411 2.42 -11.16 9.88
CA VAL A 411 3.59 -11.96 10.27
C VAL A 411 3.35 -12.63 11.63
N THR A 412 2.64 -11.96 12.54
CA THR A 412 2.22 -12.54 13.83
C THR A 412 1.25 -13.71 13.65
N ILE A 413 0.28 -13.60 12.75
CA ILE A 413 -0.72 -14.66 12.48
C ILE A 413 -0.04 -15.89 11.87
N ASP A 414 0.79 -15.72 10.84
CA ASP A 414 1.51 -16.84 10.19
C ASP A 414 2.52 -17.50 11.16
N THR A 415 3.25 -16.70 11.96
CA THR A 415 4.19 -17.26 12.95
C THR A 415 3.46 -18.06 14.03
N ALA A 416 2.27 -17.61 14.47
CA ALA A 416 1.44 -18.33 15.43
C ALA A 416 0.90 -19.67 14.90
N GLY A 417 0.72 -19.81 13.57
CA GLY A 417 0.33 -21.06 12.92
C GLY A 417 1.31 -22.21 13.15
N ARG A 418 2.62 -21.91 13.24
CA ARG A 418 3.69 -22.91 13.41
C ARG A 418 3.66 -23.67 14.74
N VAL A 419 2.91 -23.20 15.74
CA VAL A 419 2.95 -23.73 17.13
C VAL A 419 1.86 -24.78 17.39
N LYS A 420 1.12 -25.21 16.35
CA LYS A 420 -0.03 -26.14 16.46
C LYS A 420 0.09 -27.41 15.58
N LEU A 421 1.32 -27.76 15.18
CA LEU A 421 1.68 -28.96 14.41
C LEU A 421 2.83 -29.69 15.12
#